data_AF-A0A0D0CWH2-F1
#
_entry.id   AF-A0A0D0CWH2-F1
#
_cell.length_a   1.000
_cell.length_b   1.000
_cell.length_c   1.000
_cell.angle_alpha   90.00
_cell.angle_beta   90.00
_cell.angle_gamma   90.00
#
_symmetry.space_group_name_H-M   'P 1'
#
loop_
_entity.id
_entity.type
_entity.pdbx_description
1 polymer ?
#
loop_
_entity_poly.entity_id
_entity_poly.type
_entity_poly.pdbx_seq_one_letter_code
_entity_poly.pdbx_strand_id
1 'polypeptide(L)' 'QARQRAKTILALAIELGLPTLSNLIGRFLLDQLEPDPAAQACHLTAFTSHIKIFHSTTATFVAPSDPSGIGRM' A
#
# COMPACT_ATOMS: atom_id res chain seq x y z
N GLN A 1 -2.83 -12.20 -20.26
CA GLN A 1 -1.89 -11.16 -20.71
C GLN A 1 -1.56 -10.28 -19.50
N ALA A 2 -0.34 -10.38 -18.94
CA ALA A 2 0.05 -9.59 -17.79
C ALA A 2 0.20 -8.13 -18.23
N ARG A 3 -0.76 -7.27 -17.90
CA ARG A 3 -0.60 -5.82 -18.10
C ARG A 3 0.64 -5.39 -17.31
N GLN A 4 1.57 -4.70 -17.96
CA GLN A 4 2.70 -4.07 -17.29
C GLN A 4 2.15 -2.99 -16.35
N ARG A 5 1.89 -3.36 -15.10
CA ARG A 5 1.38 -2.46 -14.07
C ARG A 5 2.41 -1.41 -13.71
N ALA A 6 1.94 -0.23 -13.30
CA ALA A 6 2.78 0.78 -12.70
C ALA A 6 3.66 0.20 -11.57
N LYS A 7 4.97 0.47 -11.65
CA LYS A 7 5.98 0.03 -10.65
C LYS A 7 6.41 1.17 -9.73
N THR A 8 6.01 2.39 -10.04
CA THR A 8 6.31 3.60 -9.28
C THR A 8 5.00 4.30 -8.90
N ILE A 9 5.04 5.04 -7.80
CA ILE A 9 3.89 5.85 -7.35
C ILE A 9 3.49 6.87 -8.40
N LEU A 10 4.46 7.49 -9.07
CA LEU A 10 4.17 8.47 -10.12
C LEU A 10 3.43 7.84 -11.31
N ALA A 11 3.90 6.68 -11.79
CA ALA A 11 3.23 5.97 -12.87
C ALA A 11 1.82 5.52 -12.46
N LEU A 12 1.65 5.10 -11.20
CA LEU A 12 0.34 4.70 -10.67
C LEU A 12 -0.60 5.89 -10.50
N ALA A 13 -0.10 7.05 -10.06
CA ALA A 13 -0.86 8.28 -9.94
C ALA A 13 -1.42 8.71 -11.30
N ILE A 14 -0.64 8.57 -12.36
CA ILE A 14 -1.08 8.82 -13.75
C ILE A 14 -2.11 7.77 -14.19
N GLU A 15 -1.83 6.47 -13.98
CA GLU A 15 -2.73 5.36 -14.34
C GLU A 15 -4.11 5.48 -13.66
N LEU A 16 -4.15 5.97 -12.42
CA LEU A 16 -5.38 6.17 -11.64
C LEU A 16 -6.02 7.55 -11.81
N GLY A 17 -5.36 8.50 -12.48
CA GLY A 17 -5.82 9.89 -12.55
C GLY A 17 -5.82 10.62 -11.20
N LEU A 18 -4.96 10.20 -10.26
CA LEU A 18 -4.90 10.72 -8.89
C LEU A 18 -3.53 11.35 -8.60
N PRO A 19 -3.31 12.63 -8.93
CA PRO A 19 -2.00 13.29 -8.75
C PRO A 19 -1.58 13.41 -7.27
N THR A 20 -2.54 13.37 -6.34
CA THR A 20 -2.29 13.46 -4.89
C THR A 20 -1.92 12.13 -4.24
N LEU A 21 -1.86 11.03 -5.01
CA LEU A 21 -1.63 9.68 -4.49
C LEU A 21 -0.38 9.57 -3.60
N SER A 22 0.72 10.22 -3.99
CA SER A 22 1.97 10.22 -3.22
C SER A 22 1.82 10.84 -1.82
N ASN A 23 1.03 11.92 -1.71
CA ASN A 23 0.73 12.58 -0.44
C ASN A 23 -0.22 11.74 0.42
N LEU A 24 -1.20 11.09 -0.20
CA LEU A 24 -2.13 10.22 0.52
C LEU A 24 -1.41 9.02 1.14
N ILE A 25 -0.49 8.41 0.40
CA ILE A 25 0.33 7.30 0.93
C ILE A 25 1.28 7.80 2.01
N GLY A 26 1.93 8.95 1.80
CA GLY A 26 2.77 9.57 2.83
C GLY A 26 1.99 9.84 4.13
N ARG A 27 0.78 10.39 4.01
CA ARG A 27 -0.12 10.63 5.14
C ARG A 27 -0.52 9.33 5.84
N PHE A 28 -0.95 8.32 5.06
CA PHE A 28 -1.30 7.02 5.62
C PHE A 28 -0.15 6.39 6.40
N LEU A 29 1.07 6.41 5.85
CA LEU A 29 2.25 5.87 6.54
C LEU A 29 2.57 6.67 7.80
N LEU A 30 2.46 8.00 7.74
CA LEU A 30 2.69 8.86 8.89
C LEU A 30 1.68 8.58 10.00
N ASP A 31 0.39 8.43 9.68
CA ASP A 31 -0.67 8.08 10.63
C ASP A 31 -0.44 6.68 11.26
N GLN A 32 0.24 5.76 10.56
CA GLN A 32 0.58 4.43 11.09
C GLN A 32 1.87 4.41 11.92
N LEU A 33 2.84 5.27 11.61
CA LEU A 33 4.17 5.30 12.23
C LEU A 33 4.22 6.22 13.46
N GLU A 34 3.49 7.33 13.44
CA GLU A 34 3.52 8.34 14.49
C GLU A 34 2.12 8.54 15.10
N PRO A 35 1.85 7.91 16.26
CA PRO A 35 0.54 8.03 16.93
C PRO A 35 0.32 9.42 17.55
N ASP A 36 1.37 10.23 17.73
CA ASP A 36 1.24 11.59 18.26
C ASP A 36 0.92 12.60 17.14
N PRO A 37 -0.29 13.20 17.14
CA PRO A 37 -0.70 14.17 16.12
C PRO A 37 0.19 15.43 16.09
N ALA A 38 0.86 15.78 17.19
CA ALA A 38 1.77 16.93 17.22
C ALA A 38 3.06 16.67 16.42
N ALA A 39 3.56 15.44 16.40
CA ALA A 39 4.74 15.04 15.63
C ALA A 39 4.46 14.93 14.12
N GLN A 40 3.21 14.65 13.74
CA GLN A 40 2.80 14.49 12.34
C GLN A 40 2.85 15.81 11.53
N ALA A 41 2.74 16.97 12.19
CA ALA A 41 2.73 18.27 11.51
C ALA A 41 4.06 18.62 10.81
N CYS A 42 5.18 17.98 11.22
CA CYS A 42 6.52 18.36 10.78
C CYS A 42 7.09 17.51 9.63
N HIS A 43 6.48 16.36 9.29
CA HIS A 43 7.14 15.33 8.46
C HIS A 43 6.29 14.76 7.31
N LEU A 44 5.45 15.57 6.68
CA LEU A 44 4.69 15.11 5.52
C LEU A 44 5.53 15.21 4.23
N THR A 45 6.38 14.19 4.02
CA THR A 45 7.15 14.04 2.78
C THR A 45 6.38 13.15 1.80
N ALA A 46 6.29 13.58 0.54
CA ALA A 46 5.68 12.81 -0.53
C ALA A 46 6.38 11.45 -0.70
N PHE A 47 5.62 10.36 -0.74
CA PHE A 47 6.17 9.01 -0.88
C PHE A 47 6.59 8.73 -2.34
N THR A 48 7.89 8.51 -2.57
CA THR A 48 8.49 8.36 -3.91
C THR A 48 9.04 6.96 -4.20
N SER A 49 8.91 6.01 -3.28
CA SER A 49 9.48 4.68 -3.42
C SER A 49 8.73 3.80 -4.42
N HIS A 50 9.29 2.62 -4.69
CA HIS A 50 8.73 1.62 -5.60
C HIS A 50 7.56 0.88 -4.93
N ILE A 51 6.63 0.38 -5.74
CA ILE A 51 5.46 -0.33 -5.26
C ILE A 51 5.30 -1.68 -5.95
N LYS A 52 4.66 -2.61 -5.24
CA LYS A 52 4.15 -3.86 -5.80
C LYS A 52 2.63 -3.83 -5.73
N ILE A 53 1.98 -4.04 -6.86
CA ILE A 53 0.51 -4.05 -6.97
C ILE A 53 0.07 -5.50 -7.09
N PHE A 54 -0.79 -5.93 -6.17
CA PHE A 54 -1.40 -7.26 -6.18
C PHE A 54 -2.88 -7.15 -6.53
N HIS A 55 -3.36 -8.03 -7.41
CA HIS A 55 -4.79 -8.11 -7.71
C HIS A 55 -5.50 -8.87 -6.60
N SER A 56 -6.44 -8.23 -5.90
CA SER A 56 -7.20 -8.83 -4.80
C SER A 56 -8.02 -10.05 -5.25
N THR A 57 -8.40 -10.13 -6.52
CA THR A 57 -9.07 -11.29 -7.12
C THR A 57 -8.16 -12.52 -7.32
N THR A 58 -6.86 -12.41 -6.99
CA THR A 58 -5.89 -13.52 -7.10
C THR A 58 -5.00 -13.65 -5.87
N ALA A 59 -5.20 -12.80 -4.85
CA ALA A 59 -4.37 -12.77 -3.65
C ALA A 59 -5.11 -13.49 -2.50
N THR A 60 -4.72 -14.73 -2.24
CA THR A 60 -5.09 -15.40 -0.98
C THR A 60 -4.17 -14.88 0.11
N PHE A 61 -4.64 -13.91 0.91
CA PHE A 61 -3.90 -13.46 2.09
C PHE A 61 -4.16 -14.46 3.23
N VAL A 62 -3.17 -15.31 3.51
CA VAL A 62 -3.22 -16.22 4.65
C VAL A 62 -2.55 -15.52 5.82
N ALA A 63 -3.32 -15.13 6.82
CA ALA A 63 -2.76 -14.58 8.05
C ALA A 63 -1.97 -15.67 8.80
N PRO A 64 -0.84 -15.35 9.47
CA PRO A 64 -0.09 -16.34 10.27
C PRO A 64 -0.91 -16.97 11.40
N SER A 65 -1.99 -16.29 11.80
CA SER A 65 -2.94 -16.69 12.82
C SER A 65 -4.13 -17.48 12.29
N ASP A 66 -4.24 -17.73 10.98
CA ASP A 66 -5.31 -18.53 10.39
C ASP A 66 -5.03 -20.02 10.68
N PRO A 67 -5.73 -20.64 11.65
CA PRO A 67 -5.55 -22.05 11.95
C PRO A 67 -6.40 -22.84 10.94
N SER A 68 -6.06 -22.78 9.65
CA SER A 68 -6.61 -23.69 8.66
C SER A 68 -5.91 -25.06 8.78
N GLY A 69 -6.06 -25.68 9.95
CA GLY A 69 -5.90 -27.11 10.14
C GLY A 69 -7.11 -27.84 9.57
N ILE A 70 -7.27 -27.82 8.25
CA ILE A 70 -8.28 -28.65 7.60
C ILE A 70 -7.67 -30.06 7.46
N GLY A 71 -8.04 -30.91 8.41
CA GLY A 71 -8.16 -32.37 8.31
C GLY A 71 -7.09 -33.12 7.52
N ARG A 72 -6.11 -33.71 8.23
CA ARG A 72 -5.52 -34.97 7.77
C ARG A 72 -6.45 -36.10 8.23
N MET A 73 -6.84 -36.90 7.24
CA MET A 73 -7.64 -38.13 7.25
C MET A 73 -7.55 -38.97 8.52
#